data_AF-A0A521LF03-F1
#
_entry.id   AF-A0A521LF03-F1
#
_cell.length_a   1.000
_cell.length_b   1.000
_cell.length_c   1.000
_cell.angle_alpha   90.00
_cell.angle_beta   90.00
_cell.angle_gamma   90.00
#
_symmetry.space_group_name_H-M   'P 1'
#
loop_
_entity.id
_entity.type
_entity.pdbx_description
1 polymer ?
#
loop_
_entity_poly.entity_id
_entity_poly.type
_entity_poly.pdbx_seq_one_letter_code
_entity_poly.pdbx_strand_id
1 'polypeptide(L)' 'MAKLKLGPIADNKPVKITVELPAGLHRDLTAYAEILGRETGQPATDPVRLIVPMLERFIATDRGFAKAKRPVGDSKLEG' A
#
# COMPACT_ATOMS: atom_id res chain seq x y z
N MET A 1 -39.42 8.49 -10.50
CA MET A 1 -38.17 9.18 -10.16
C MET A 1 -37.00 8.29 -10.57
N ALA A 2 -36.04 8.80 -11.33
CA ALA A 2 -34.92 8.00 -11.82
C ALA A 2 -33.97 7.65 -10.67
N LYS A 3 -33.75 6.34 -10.43
CA LYS A 3 -32.81 5.84 -9.43
C LYS A 3 -31.39 6.11 -9.93
N LEU A 4 -30.62 6.90 -9.20
CA LEU A 4 -29.21 7.15 -9.54
C LEU A 4 -28.45 5.83 -9.55
N LYS A 5 -27.61 5.61 -10.58
CA LYS A 5 -26.81 4.39 -10.75
C LYS A 5 -25.60 4.33 -9.80
N LEU A 6 -25.30 5.43 -9.11
CA LEU A 6 -24.22 5.48 -8.15
C LEU A 6 -24.78 5.11 -6.77
N GLY A 7 -24.28 4.00 -6.22
CA GLY A 7 -24.44 3.68 -4.81
C GLY A 7 -23.62 4.63 -3.91
N PRO A 8 -23.71 4.49 -2.59
CA PRO A 8 -22.90 5.25 -1.65
C PRO A 8 -21.40 5.14 -2.01
N ILE A 9 -20.72 6.27 -2.09
CA ILE A 9 -19.27 6.30 -2.30
C ILE A 9 -18.61 5.72 -1.04
N ALA A 10 -17.70 4.77 -1.23
CA ALA A 10 -16.93 4.19 -0.13
C ALA A 10 -16.24 5.30 0.67
N ASP A 11 -16.48 5.31 1.98
CA ASP A 11 -15.86 6.25 2.91
C ASP A 11 -14.39 5.84 3.13
N ASN A 12 -13.52 6.20 2.19
CA ASN A 12 -12.08 5.98 2.27
C ASN A 12 -11.45 6.99 3.24
N LYS A 13 -11.82 6.95 4.52
CA LYS A 13 -11.22 7.81 5.54
C LYS A 13 -9.75 7.43 5.74
N PRO A 14 -8.79 8.34 5.49
CA PRO A 14 -7.39 8.05 5.74
C PRO A 14 -7.16 7.88 7.24
N VAL A 15 -6.45 6.82 7.62
CA VAL A 15 -5.98 6.61 8.99
C VAL A 15 -4.59 7.24 9.10
N LYS A 16 -4.42 8.19 10.02
CA LYS A 16 -3.10 8.77 10.32
C LYS A 16 -2.35 7.86 11.29
N ILE A 17 -1.12 7.50 10.93
CA ILE A 17 -0.24 6.68 11.75
C ILE A 17 1.08 7.45 11.92
N THR A 18 1.57 7.54 13.15
CA THR A 18 2.94 7.99 13.45
C THR A 18 3.83 6.75 13.56
N VAL A 19 4.97 6.76 12.87
CA VAL A 19 5.94 5.65 12.90
C VAL A 19 7.32 6.17 13.29
N GLU A 20 8.04 5.38 14.08
CA GLU A 20 9.47 5.60 14.35
C GLU A 20 10.27 4.64 13.48
N LEU A 21 11.29 5.17 12.80
CA LEU A 21 12.16 4.37 11.93
C LEU A 21 13.55 4.27 12.55
N PRO A 22 14.19 3.09 12.52
CA PRO A 22 15.62 3.00 12.79
C PRO A 22 16.40 3.93 11.86
N ALA A 23 17.42 4.60 12.39
CA ALA A 23 18.22 5.55 11.62
C ALA A 23 18.83 4.95 10.34
N GLY A 24 19.18 3.65 10.38
CA GLY A 24 19.64 2.92 9.19
C GLY A 24 18.58 2.88 8.09
N LEU A 25 17.35 2.50 8.44
CA LEU A 25 16.25 2.41 7.49
C LEU A 25 15.91 3.79 6.89
N HIS A 26 15.94 4.86 7.67
CA HIS A 26 15.74 6.21 7.14
C HIS A 26 16.80 6.55 6.08
N ARG A 27 18.09 6.29 6.35
CA ARG A 27 19.17 6.53 5.39
C ARG A 27 18.99 5.74 4.10
N ASP A 28 18.59 4.48 4.22
CA ASP A 28 18.36 3.62 3.06
C ASP A 28 17.18 4.11 2.21
N LEU A 29 16.10 4.59 2.85
CA LEU A 29 14.98 5.22 2.14
C LEU A 29 15.38 6.54 1.47
N THR A 30 16.28 7.33 2.07
CA THR A 30 16.86 8.52 1.43
C THR A 30 17.63 8.15 0.17
N ALA A 31 18.54 7.19 0.25
CA ALA A 31 19.31 6.73 -0.90
C ALA A 31 18.38 6.17 -2.00
N TYR A 32 17.36 5.41 -1.63
CA TYR A 32 16.38 4.88 -2.57
C TYR A 32 15.64 6.00 -3.32
N ALA A 33 15.19 7.05 -2.60
CA ALA A 33 14.50 8.17 -3.20
C ALA A 33 15.38 8.93 -4.21
N GLU A 34 16.67 9.09 -3.92
CA GLU A 34 17.63 9.69 -4.84
C GLU A 34 17.85 8.86 -6.09
N ILE A 35 18.02 7.55 -5.95
CA ILE A 35 18.20 6.62 -7.08
C ILE A 35 16.95 6.65 -7.96
N LEU A 36 15.75 6.53 -7.36
CA LEU A 36 14.49 6.57 -8.10
C LEU A 36 14.30 7.89 -8.85
N GLY A 37 14.65 9.03 -8.24
CA GLY A 37 14.62 10.32 -8.91
C GLY A 37 15.52 10.36 -10.14
N ARG A 38 16.76 9.88 -10.01
CA ARG A 38 17.71 9.78 -11.14
C ARG A 38 17.18 8.88 -12.26
N GLU A 39 16.63 7.72 -11.94
CA GLU A 39 16.08 6.77 -12.93
C GLU A 39 14.86 7.33 -13.66
N THR A 40 14.01 8.09 -12.97
CA THR A 40 12.77 8.65 -13.53
C THR A 40 12.95 10.05 -14.15
N GLY A 41 14.15 10.64 -14.04
CA GLY A 41 14.41 12.02 -14.44
C GLY A 41 13.63 13.04 -13.61
N GLN A 42 13.24 12.68 -12.38
CA GLN A 42 12.51 13.53 -11.46
C GLN A 42 13.38 13.90 -10.24
N PRO A 43 13.05 14.99 -9.52
CA PRO A 43 13.68 15.25 -8.23
C PRO A 43 13.47 14.09 -7.26
N ALA A 44 14.43 13.89 -6.36
CA ALA A 44 14.29 12.93 -5.27
C ALA A 44 13.03 13.27 -4.45
N THR A 45 12.19 12.28 -4.20
CA THR A 45 11.01 12.45 -3.34
C THR A 45 11.40 12.44 -1.87
N ASP A 46 10.52 12.95 -1.00
CA ASP A 46 10.65 12.75 0.44
C ASP A 46 10.63 11.23 0.75
N PRO A 47 11.64 10.70 1.46
CA PRO A 47 11.74 9.28 1.82
C PRO A 47 10.47 8.72 2.48
N VAL A 48 9.77 9.54 3.27
CA VAL A 48 8.53 9.14 3.95
C VAL A 48 7.42 8.82 2.96
N ARG A 49 7.40 9.46 1.78
CA ARG A 49 6.41 9.23 0.73
C ARG A 49 6.59 7.88 0.03
N LEU A 50 7.72 7.21 0.22
CA LEU A 50 7.95 5.85 -0.28
C LEU A 50 7.27 4.78 0.58
N ILE A 51 7.04 5.05 1.87
CA ILE A 51 6.58 4.04 2.83
C ILE A 51 5.24 3.45 2.40
N VAL A 52 4.26 4.29 2.09
CA VAL A 52 2.91 3.84 1.69
C VAL A 52 2.93 2.96 0.43
N PRO A 53 3.45 3.39 -0.73
CA PRO A 53 3.46 2.57 -1.93
C PRO A 53 4.32 1.31 -1.79
N MET A 54 5.41 1.34 -1.00
CA MET A 54 6.20 0.16 -0.71
C MET A 54 5.41 -0.88 0.10
N LEU A 55 4.68 -0.44 1.15
CA LEU A 55 3.83 -1.34 1.95
C LEU A 55 2.64 -1.88 1.15
N GLU A 56 1.99 -1.05 0.32
CA GLU A 56 0.94 -1.50 -0.59
C GLU A 56 1.47 -2.58 -1.55
N ARG A 57 2.64 -2.35 -2.15
CA ARG A 57 3.28 -3.31 -3.05
C ARG A 57 3.66 -4.61 -2.34
N PHE A 58 4.20 -4.51 -1.13
CA PHE A 58 4.54 -5.67 -0.30
C PHE A 58 3.29 -6.52 -0.03
N ILE A 59 2.22 -5.92 0.53
CA ILE A 59 0.97 -6.63 0.85
C ILE A 59 0.30 -7.22 -0.40
N ALA A 60 0.30 -6.49 -1.52
CA ALA A 60 -0.31 -6.95 -2.76
C ALA A 60 0.41 -8.16 -3.38
N THR A 61 1.72 -8.30 -3.15
CA THR A 61 2.54 -9.35 -3.79
C THR A 61 2.87 -10.53 -2.88
N ASP A 62 2.64 -10.40 -1.57
CA ASP A 62 2.82 -11.49 -0.61
C ASP A 62 1.74 -12.57 -0.76
N ARG A 63 2.08 -13.66 -1.45
CA ARG A 63 1.18 -14.81 -1.65
C ARG A 63 0.89 -15.56 -0.35
N GLY A 64 1.83 -15.57 0.60
CA GLY A 64 1.64 -16.20 1.91
C GLY A 64 0.57 -15.46 2.69
N PHE A 65 0.68 -14.14 2.76
CA PHE A 65 -0.35 -13.27 3.30
C PHE A 65 -1.69 -13.45 2.58
N ALA A 66 -1.70 -13.44 1.24
CA ALA A 66 -2.93 -13.61 0.46
C ALA A 66 -3.65 -14.93 0.76
N LYS A 67 -2.91 -16.03 0.94
CA LYS A 67 -3.48 -17.33 1.34
C LYS A 67 -4.05 -17.29 2.76
N ALA A 68 -3.32 -16.72 3.71
CA ALA A 68 -3.74 -16.64 5.11
C ALA A 68 -4.93 -15.69 5.33
N LYS A 69 -5.06 -14.64 4.51
CA LYS A 69 -6.16 -13.68 4.56
C LYS A 69 -7.49 -14.26 4.09
N ARG A 70 -7.48 -15.34 3.27
CA ARG A 70 -8.72 -15.96 2.80
C ARG A 70 -9.49 -16.51 4.00
N PRO A 71 -10.77 -16.13 4.19
CA PRO A 71 -11.59 -16.74 5.22
C PRO A 71 -11.72 -18.25 4.95
N VAL A 72 -11.64 -19.06 6.00
CA VAL A 72 -11.67 -20.54 5.97
C VAL A 72 -12.99 -21.13 5.40
N GLY A 73 -13.93 -20.29 4.92
CA GLY A 73 -15.29 -20.71 4.56
C GLY A 73 -15.61 -20.89 3.07
N ASP A 74 -14.75 -20.45 2.13
CA ASP A 74 -15.14 -20.39 0.71
C ASP A 74 -14.85 -21.68 -0.09
N SER A 75 -14.60 -22.79 0.59
CA SER A 75 -14.29 -24.10 -0.02
C SER A 75 -15.40 -25.14 0.14
N LYS A 76 -16.64 -24.72 0.45
CA LYS A 76 -17.77 -25.66 0.60
C LYS A 76 -19.08 -25.11 0.02
N LEU A 77 -19.12 -24.89 -1.30
CA LEU A 77 -20.37 -24.83 -2.06
C LEU A 77 -20.13 -25.34 -3.50
N GLU A 78 -19.57 -26.54 -3.64
CA GLU A 78 -19.78 -27.37 -4.83
C GLU A 78 -20.08 -28.78 -4.34
N GLY A 79 -21.37 -29.09 -4.27
CA GLY A 79 -21.96 -30.36 -3.91
C GLY A 79 -23.36 -30.44 -4.49
#